data_AF-A0A4Q8B6C6-F1
#
_entry.id   AF-A0A4Q8B6C6-F1
#
_cell.length_a   1.000
_cell.length_b   1.000
_cell.length_c   1.000
_cell.angle_alpha   90.00
_cell.angle_beta   90.00
_cell.angle_gamma   90.00
#
_symmetry.space_group_name_H-M   'P 1'
#
loop_
_entity.id
_entity.type
_entity.pdbx_description
1 polymer ?
#
loop_
_entity_poly.entity_id
_entity_poly.type
_entity_poly.pdbx_seq_one_letter_code
_entity_poly.pdbx_strand_id
1 'polypeptide(L)'
;MITGYDTVFITGAPVDAGIRAMLDDLHARWPNMLVAPGGEHVGPFLPWRTTRAQVPAGAGEVYVARDAEMERRWDDLGYSLMEHAEGPFAVLYESSSQPAVEIQLNEDPYERRGIGIEPYPATLVTAGLSLVTIVTPDADSPFSRGLLDALRKALISQAHG
;
A
#
# COMPACT_ATOMS: atom_id res chain seq x y z
N MET A 1 -1.94 4.52 -21.01
CA MET A 1 -2.50 5.18 -19.82
C MET A 1 -2.64 4.09 -18.77
N ILE A 2 -1.82 4.13 -17.73
CA ILE A 2 -1.78 3.10 -16.69
C ILE A 2 -2.93 3.42 -15.72
N THR A 3 -3.95 2.56 -15.69
CA THR A 3 -5.23 2.77 -15.00
C THR A 3 -5.27 1.96 -13.69
N GLY A 4 -4.64 2.46 -12.64
CA GLY A 4 -4.77 1.91 -11.28
C GLY A 4 -5.69 2.78 -10.42
N TYR A 5 -6.10 2.23 -9.27
CA TYR A 5 -6.90 2.93 -8.27
C TYR A 5 -6.06 3.19 -7.03
N ASP A 6 -5.88 4.47 -6.72
CA ASP A 6 -4.99 4.89 -5.63
C ASP A 6 -5.76 5.00 -4.32
N THR A 7 -5.19 4.46 -3.25
CA THR A 7 -5.62 4.73 -1.89
C THR A 7 -4.43 5.15 -1.05
N VAL A 8 -4.58 6.24 -0.30
CA VAL A 8 -3.50 6.83 0.52
C VAL A 8 -3.75 6.56 1.99
N PHE A 9 -2.74 6.03 2.67
CA PHE A 9 -2.65 5.97 4.12
C PHE A 9 -1.69 7.07 4.62
N ILE A 10 -2.01 7.65 5.78
CA ILE A 10 -1.14 8.59 6.47
C ILE A 10 -0.77 7.96 7.81
N THR A 11 0.52 7.82 8.10
CA THR A 11 0.98 7.08 9.28
C THR A 11 2.32 7.57 9.82
N GLY A 12 2.51 7.45 11.13
CA GLY A 12 3.82 7.62 11.78
C GLY A 12 4.57 6.29 11.97
N ALA A 13 4.03 5.18 11.50
CA ALA A 13 4.66 3.86 11.62
C ALA A 13 5.90 3.72 10.71
N PRO A 14 6.85 2.84 11.06
CA PRO A 14 7.93 2.44 10.16
C PRO A 14 7.39 1.79 8.87
N VAL A 15 7.21 2.58 7.81
CA VAL A 15 6.51 2.18 6.58
C VAL A 15 7.17 0.99 5.88
N ASP A 16 8.50 1.01 5.76
CA ASP A 16 9.27 -0.06 5.11
C ASP A 16 9.14 -1.41 5.86
N ALA A 17 9.03 -1.37 7.20
CA ALA A 17 8.79 -2.56 8.00
C ALA A 17 7.35 -3.06 7.79
N GLY A 18 6.37 -2.15 7.72
CA GLY A 18 4.97 -2.49 7.43
C GLY A 18 4.79 -3.12 6.05
N ILE A 19 5.43 -2.56 5.02
CA ILE A 19 5.41 -3.14 3.67
C ILE A 19 6.05 -4.53 3.67
N ARG A 20 7.21 -4.71 4.31
CA ARG A 20 7.84 -6.03 4.43
C ARG A 20 6.93 -7.04 5.14
N ALA A 21 6.27 -6.66 6.23
CA ALA A 21 5.36 -7.53 6.96
C ALA A 21 4.13 -7.92 6.11
N MET A 22 3.51 -6.97 5.41
CA MET A 22 2.42 -7.24 4.48
C MET A 22 2.84 -8.22 3.39
N LEU A 23 4.01 -8.02 2.78
CA LEU A 23 4.50 -8.87 1.71
C LEU A 23 4.93 -10.26 2.19
N ASP A 24 5.45 -10.37 3.42
CA ASP A 24 5.71 -11.68 4.04
C ASP A 24 4.42 -12.50 4.19
N ASP A 25 3.33 -11.88 4.66
CA ASP A 25 2.02 -12.54 4.77
C ASP A 25 1.45 -12.88 3.39
N LEU A 26 1.56 -11.98 2.42
CA LEU A 26 1.08 -12.21 1.06
C LEU A 26 1.84 -13.34 0.37
N HIS A 27 3.15 -13.45 0.59
CA HIS A 27 4.00 -14.48 0.01
C HIS A 27 3.58 -15.90 0.43
N ALA A 28 2.94 -16.07 1.60
CA ALA A 28 2.37 -17.35 1.99
C ALA A 28 1.28 -17.83 1.02
N ARG A 29 0.55 -16.90 0.39
CA ARG A 29 -0.45 -17.20 -0.65
C ARG A 29 0.15 -17.18 -2.06
N TRP A 30 1.14 -16.33 -2.28
CA TRP A 30 1.84 -16.16 -3.55
C TRP A 30 3.29 -16.67 -3.46
N PRO A 31 3.52 -17.99 -3.48
CA PRO A 31 4.85 -18.57 -3.27
C PRO A 31 5.84 -18.22 -4.39
N ASN A 32 5.36 -17.80 -5.56
CA ASN A 32 6.19 -17.37 -6.69
C ASN A 32 6.22 -15.83 -6.85
N MET A 33 5.82 -15.09 -5.81
CA MET A 33 5.70 -13.63 -5.84
C MET A 33 7.01 -12.98 -6.29
N LEU A 34 6.87 -12.09 -7.26
CA LEU A 34 7.92 -11.26 -7.80
C LEU A 34 7.73 -9.82 -7.33
N VAL A 35 8.81 -9.20 -6.92
CA VAL A 35 8.84 -7.82 -6.43
C VAL A 35 9.97 -7.06 -7.09
N ALA A 36 9.67 -5.86 -7.56
CA ALA A 36 10.64 -4.89 -8.03
C ALA A 36 10.60 -3.64 -7.12
N PRO A 37 11.66 -3.36 -6.34
CA PRO A 37 11.84 -2.05 -5.72
C PRO A 37 12.07 -1.02 -6.82
N GLY A 38 11.29 0.04 -6.81
CA GLY A 38 11.39 1.17 -7.73
C GLY A 38 12.28 2.30 -7.20
N GLY A 39 12.22 3.43 -7.89
CA GLY A 39 13.10 4.60 -7.77
C GLY A 39 12.93 5.45 -9.03
N GLU A 40 14.02 6.00 -9.59
CA GLU A 40 13.93 6.66 -10.91
C GLU A 40 13.51 5.71 -12.04
N HIS A 41 13.79 4.41 -11.91
CA HIS A 41 13.39 3.37 -12.85
C HIS A 41 12.98 2.10 -12.08
N VAL A 42 11.98 1.39 -12.58
CA VAL A 42 11.58 0.08 -12.03
C VAL A 42 12.68 -0.93 -12.33
N GLY A 43 13.28 -1.49 -11.28
CA GLY A 43 14.27 -2.56 -11.39
C GLY A 43 13.66 -3.88 -11.89
N PRO A 44 14.48 -4.92 -12.14
CA PRO A 44 13.93 -6.22 -12.53
C PRO A 44 13.05 -6.80 -11.43
N PHE A 45 11.96 -7.46 -11.82
CA PHE A 45 11.15 -8.25 -10.91
C PHE A 45 11.92 -9.49 -10.46
N LEU A 46 12.16 -9.58 -9.14
CA LEU A 46 12.92 -10.66 -8.52
C LEU A 46 12.08 -11.36 -7.44
N PRO A 47 12.32 -12.66 -7.15
CA PRO A 47 11.59 -13.37 -6.11
C PRO A 47 11.64 -12.65 -4.76
N TRP A 48 10.49 -12.53 -4.07
CA TRP A 48 10.37 -11.77 -2.82
C TRP A 48 11.45 -12.11 -1.78
N ARG A 49 11.77 -13.40 -1.62
CA ARG A 49 12.79 -13.86 -0.66
C ARG A 49 14.16 -13.21 -0.86
N THR A 50 14.52 -12.91 -2.10
CA THR A 50 15.79 -12.27 -2.46
C THR A 50 15.71 -10.75 -2.35
N THR A 51 14.53 -10.19 -2.63
CA THR A 51 14.28 -8.74 -2.70
C THR A 51 13.89 -8.14 -1.36
N ARG A 52 13.45 -8.93 -0.39
CA ARG A 52 12.91 -8.47 0.90
C ARG A 52 13.80 -7.47 1.64
N ALA A 53 15.11 -7.65 1.59
CA ALA A 53 16.08 -6.76 2.25
C ALA A 53 16.30 -5.44 1.49
N GLN A 54 15.79 -5.31 0.27
CA GLN A 54 16.02 -4.20 -0.65
C GLN A 54 14.88 -3.18 -0.65
N VAL A 55 13.82 -3.39 0.14
CA VAL A 55 12.75 -2.39 0.31
C VAL A 55 13.36 -1.11 0.90
N PRO A 56 13.28 0.04 0.20
CA PRO A 56 13.93 1.28 0.64
C PRO A 56 13.43 1.77 2.00
N ALA A 57 14.29 2.38 2.80
CA ALA A 57 13.86 3.05 4.02
C ALA A 57 13.36 4.47 3.71
N GLY A 58 12.29 4.91 4.37
CA GLY A 58 11.81 6.30 4.37
C GLY A 58 11.04 6.75 3.12
N ALA A 59 11.50 6.40 1.92
CA ALA A 59 10.80 6.67 0.67
C ALA A 59 11.15 5.63 -0.40
N GLY A 60 10.16 5.24 -1.20
CA GLY A 60 10.37 4.29 -2.29
C GLY A 60 9.08 3.84 -2.95
N GLU A 61 9.26 2.98 -3.94
CA GLU A 61 8.17 2.35 -4.69
C GLU A 61 8.41 0.84 -4.68
N VAL A 62 7.35 0.05 -4.61
CA VAL A 62 7.42 -1.40 -4.59
C VAL A 62 6.34 -1.94 -5.51
N TYR A 63 6.75 -2.59 -6.59
CA TYR A 63 5.86 -3.19 -7.57
C TYR A 63 5.77 -4.68 -7.32
N VAL A 64 4.56 -5.24 -7.32
CA VAL A 64 4.31 -6.61 -6.88
C VAL A 64 3.46 -7.35 -7.91
N ALA A 65 3.96 -8.50 -8.35
CA ALA A 65 3.25 -9.46 -9.18
C ALA A 65 3.25 -10.83 -8.50
N ARG A 66 2.14 -11.57 -8.62
CA ARG A 66 2.01 -12.93 -8.06
C ARG A 66 3.05 -13.90 -8.61
N ASP A 67 3.35 -13.78 -9.90
CA ASP A 67 4.23 -14.65 -10.66
C ASP A 67 4.68 -13.96 -11.96
N ALA A 68 5.49 -14.67 -12.75
CA ALA A 68 6.01 -14.17 -14.01
C ALA A 68 4.95 -13.98 -15.11
N GLU A 69 3.79 -14.63 -15.03
CA GLU A 69 2.72 -14.37 -15.99
C GLU A 69 2.06 -13.03 -15.71
N MET A 70 1.78 -12.76 -14.43
CA MET A 70 1.22 -11.47 -14.01
C MET A 70 2.16 -10.32 -14.33
N GLU A 71 3.46 -10.49 -14.10
CA GLU A 71 4.47 -9.49 -14.46
C GLU A 71 4.45 -9.18 -15.96
N ARG A 72 4.55 -10.19 -16.84
CA ARG A 72 4.49 -9.97 -18.29
C ARG A 72 3.21 -9.29 -18.76
N ARG A 73 2.06 -9.65 -18.17
CA ARG A 73 0.78 -9.04 -18.54
C ARG A 73 0.65 -7.61 -18.01
N TRP A 74 1.37 -7.24 -16.97
CA TRP A 74 1.35 -5.89 -16.43
C TRP A 74 1.86 -4.88 -17.45
N ASP A 75 2.94 -5.20 -18.18
CA ASP A 75 3.48 -4.32 -19.22
C ASP A 75 2.44 -3.99 -20.32
N ASP A 76 1.61 -4.98 -20.67
CA ASP A 76 0.60 -4.86 -21.74
C ASP A 76 -0.73 -4.29 -21.24
N LEU A 77 -1.17 -4.67 -20.02
CA LEU A 77 -2.53 -4.48 -19.52
C LEU A 77 -2.62 -3.59 -18.28
N GLY A 78 -1.51 -3.10 -17.74
CA GLY A 78 -1.50 -2.26 -16.55
C GLY A 78 -2.04 -2.98 -15.31
N TYR A 79 -2.68 -2.21 -14.43
CA TYR A 79 -3.35 -2.71 -13.23
C TYR A 79 -4.69 -3.38 -13.55
N SER A 80 -4.67 -4.44 -14.36
CA SER A 80 -5.88 -5.22 -14.67
C SER A 80 -5.97 -6.46 -13.80
N LEU A 81 -7.19 -6.81 -13.36
CA LEU A 81 -7.43 -8.13 -12.80
C LEU A 81 -7.20 -9.22 -13.86
N MET A 82 -6.63 -10.34 -13.42
CA MET A 82 -6.38 -11.54 -14.18
C MET A 82 -7.35 -12.66 -13.82
N GLU A 83 -7.09 -13.86 -14.34
CA GLU A 83 -7.75 -15.09 -13.93
C GLU A 83 -7.68 -15.24 -12.40
N HIS A 84 -8.81 -15.62 -11.81
CA HIS A 84 -9.06 -15.67 -10.36
C HIS A 84 -9.26 -14.31 -9.66
N ALA A 85 -9.47 -13.22 -10.41
CA ALA A 85 -9.78 -11.89 -9.86
C ALA A 85 -8.67 -11.34 -8.94
N GLU A 86 -7.42 -11.65 -9.27
CA GLU A 86 -6.21 -11.05 -8.68
C GLU A 86 -5.48 -10.23 -9.74
N GLY A 87 -4.72 -9.20 -9.37
CA GLY A 87 -3.92 -8.43 -10.31
C GLY A 87 -2.65 -7.86 -9.69
N PRO A 88 -1.78 -7.24 -10.50
CA PRO A 88 -0.60 -6.57 -9.96
C PRO A 88 -1.01 -5.36 -9.12
N PHE A 89 -0.13 -4.96 -8.20
CA PHE A 89 -0.32 -3.75 -7.41
C PHE A 89 1.02 -3.11 -7.08
N ALA A 90 1.00 -1.83 -6.72
CA ALA A 90 2.18 -1.11 -6.29
C ALA A 90 1.94 -0.42 -4.95
N VAL A 91 3.01 -0.23 -4.19
CA VAL A 91 3.02 0.61 -2.99
C VAL A 91 4.10 1.66 -3.13
N LEU A 92 3.71 2.93 -3.06
CA LEU A 92 4.58 4.09 -3.12
C LEU A 92 4.51 4.81 -1.78
N TYR A 93 5.64 5.28 -1.28
CA TYR A 93 5.67 5.97 0.00
C TYR A 93 6.78 7.00 0.08
N GLU A 94 6.52 8.04 0.85
CA GLU A 94 7.45 9.12 1.14
C GLU A 94 7.06 9.83 2.43
N SER A 95 7.94 10.70 2.93
CA SER A 95 7.59 11.62 4.01
C SER A 95 6.61 12.68 3.51
N SER A 96 5.65 13.07 4.35
CA SER A 96 4.71 14.12 3.96
C SER A 96 5.44 15.45 3.73
N SER A 97 5.35 15.97 2.51
CA SER A 97 5.93 17.26 2.12
C SER A 97 5.10 18.45 2.59
N GLN A 98 3.81 18.24 2.84
CA GLN A 98 2.92 19.23 3.43
C GLN A 98 2.97 19.11 4.96
N PRO A 99 3.08 20.22 5.71
CA PRO A 99 3.11 20.16 7.17
C PRO A 99 1.73 19.92 7.80
N ALA A 100 0.66 20.22 7.07
CA ALA A 100 -0.71 19.96 7.47
C ALA A 100 -1.65 19.87 6.26
N VAL A 101 -2.74 19.13 6.42
CA VAL A 101 -3.81 19.01 5.41
C VAL A 101 -5.19 19.13 6.06
N GLU A 102 -6.15 19.69 5.34
CA GLU A 102 -7.56 19.67 5.75
C GLU A 102 -8.17 18.30 5.42
N ILE A 103 -8.90 17.75 6.39
CA ILE A 103 -9.58 16.46 6.25
C ILE A 103 -11.03 16.58 6.73
N GLN A 104 -11.87 15.66 6.28
CA GLN A 104 -13.19 15.45 6.84
C GLN A 104 -13.18 14.20 7.73
N LEU A 105 -13.57 14.36 8.98
CA LEU A 105 -13.72 13.24 9.90
C LEU A 105 -15.12 12.67 9.76
N ASN A 106 -15.18 11.40 9.39
CA ASN A 106 -16.43 10.64 9.27
C ASN A 106 -16.70 9.75 10.51
N GLU A 107 -15.72 9.64 11.42
CA GLU A 107 -15.75 8.81 12.63
C GLU A 107 -15.19 9.59 13.83
N ASP A 108 -15.52 9.18 15.07
CA ASP A 108 -14.97 9.82 16.28
C ASP A 108 -13.49 9.48 16.45
N PRO A 109 -12.55 10.45 16.39
CA PRO A 109 -11.16 10.17 16.70
C PRO A 109 -10.92 9.93 18.21
N TYR A 110 -11.91 10.15 19.08
CA TYR A 110 -11.79 10.02 20.54
C TYR A 110 -12.45 8.74 21.11
N GLU A 111 -12.82 7.76 20.26
CA GLU A 111 -13.45 6.49 20.66
C GLU A 111 -14.68 6.61 21.59
N ARG A 112 -15.44 7.71 21.52
CA ARG A 112 -16.59 7.91 22.40
C ARG A 112 -17.77 7.07 21.91
N ARG A 113 -18.25 6.15 22.75
CA ARG A 113 -19.45 5.36 22.46
C ARG A 113 -20.71 6.17 22.78
N GLY A 114 -21.66 6.22 21.84
CA GLY A 114 -23.07 6.53 22.16
C GLY A 114 -23.70 7.74 21.46
N ILE A 115 -22.99 8.46 20.59
CA ILE A 115 -23.56 9.57 19.83
C ILE A 115 -23.21 9.38 18.35
N GLY A 116 -24.21 9.51 17.47
CA GLY A 116 -23.96 9.59 16.04
C GLY A 116 -23.17 10.85 15.73
N ILE A 117 -22.13 10.74 14.90
CA ILE A 117 -21.28 11.86 14.54
C ILE A 117 -21.67 12.35 13.16
N GLU A 118 -21.94 13.64 13.05
CA GLU A 118 -22.05 14.30 11.76
C GLU A 118 -20.63 14.57 11.22
N PRO A 119 -20.35 14.30 9.94
CA PRO A 119 -19.05 14.58 9.36
C PRO A 119 -18.63 16.03 9.56
N TYR A 120 -17.42 16.27 10.07
CA TYR A 120 -16.93 17.61 10.38
C TYR A 120 -15.49 17.83 9.90
N PRO A 121 -15.10 19.07 9.56
CA PRO A 121 -13.74 19.36 9.11
C PRO A 121 -12.75 19.32 10.27
N ALA A 122 -11.52 18.89 9.98
CA ALA A 122 -10.38 18.94 10.89
C ALA A 122 -9.09 19.22 10.14
N THR A 123 -8.05 19.61 10.88
CA THR A 123 -6.69 19.73 10.35
C THR A 123 -5.86 18.57 10.86
N LEU A 124 -5.28 17.79 9.95
CA LEU A 124 -4.29 16.78 10.27
C LEU A 124 -2.90 17.41 10.15
N VAL A 125 -2.14 17.43 11.24
CA VAL A 125 -0.73 17.82 11.23
C VAL A 125 0.08 16.62 10.75
N THR A 126 0.72 16.76 9.60
CA THR A 126 1.42 15.67 8.89
C THR A 126 2.94 15.74 9.03
N ALA A 127 3.45 16.74 9.76
CA ALA A 127 4.87 16.82 10.09
C ALA A 127 5.34 15.55 10.83
N GLY A 128 6.34 14.87 10.28
CA GLY A 128 6.85 13.60 10.81
C GLY A 128 6.00 12.37 10.46
N LEU A 129 4.95 12.52 9.65
CA LEU A 129 4.18 11.41 9.10
C LEU A 129 4.61 11.08 7.67
N SER A 130 4.36 9.84 7.27
CA SER A 130 4.55 9.36 5.90
C SER A 130 3.22 9.21 5.18
N LEU A 131 3.26 9.40 3.87
CA LEU A 131 2.19 9.05 2.93
C LEU A 131 2.53 7.67 2.35
N VAL A 132 1.54 6.77 2.31
CA VAL A 132 1.67 5.44 1.72
C VAL A 132 0.52 5.23 0.75
N THR A 133 0.81 5.32 -0.53
CA THR A 133 -0.15 5.09 -1.61
C THR A 133 -0.06 3.64 -2.04
N ILE A 134 -1.18 2.92 -2.02
CA ILE A 134 -1.30 1.63 -2.70
C ILE A 134 -2.15 1.80 -3.94
N VAL A 135 -1.67 1.24 -5.05
CA VAL A 135 -2.31 1.28 -6.36
C VAL A 135 -2.82 -0.12 -6.68
N THR A 136 -4.13 -0.28 -6.73
CA THR A 136 -4.80 -1.57 -6.98
C THR A 136 -5.48 -1.61 -8.36
N PRO A 137 -5.84 -2.80 -8.87
CA PRO A 137 -6.55 -2.93 -10.14
C PRO A 137 -7.93 -2.27 -10.20
N ASP A 138 -8.63 -2.24 -9.06
CA ASP A 138 -9.93 -1.60 -8.91
C ASP A 138 -10.11 -1.10 -7.46
N ALA A 139 -11.21 -0.40 -7.19
CA ALA A 139 -11.52 0.10 -5.85
C ALA A 139 -12.20 -0.94 -4.94
N ASP A 140 -13.04 -1.81 -5.49
CA ASP A 140 -14.08 -2.50 -4.70
C ASP A 140 -13.96 -4.02 -4.66
N SER A 141 -13.09 -4.63 -5.47
CA SER A 141 -12.99 -6.08 -5.51
C SER A 141 -12.55 -6.65 -4.15
N PRO A 142 -12.90 -7.91 -3.83
CA PRO A 142 -12.37 -8.58 -2.66
C PRO A 142 -10.84 -8.59 -2.60
N PHE A 143 -10.17 -8.65 -3.76
CA PHE A 143 -8.72 -8.61 -3.86
C PHE A 143 -8.17 -7.24 -3.44
N SER A 144 -8.64 -6.14 -4.05
CA SER A 144 -8.18 -4.79 -3.73
C SER A 144 -8.45 -4.44 -2.27
N ARG A 145 -9.64 -4.73 -1.75
CA ARG A 145 -9.96 -4.55 -0.33
C ARG A 145 -9.08 -5.40 0.60
N GLY A 146 -8.77 -6.63 0.19
CA GLY A 146 -7.86 -7.49 0.92
C GLY A 146 -6.44 -6.93 1.01
N LEU A 147 -5.93 -6.30 -0.06
CA LEU A 147 -4.64 -5.61 -0.06
C LEU A 147 -4.66 -4.38 0.86
N LEU A 148 -5.70 -3.56 0.77
CA LEU A 148 -5.89 -2.38 1.63
C LEU A 148 -5.92 -2.78 3.12
N ASP A 149 -6.68 -3.81 3.45
CA ASP A 149 -6.77 -4.33 4.82
C ASP A 149 -5.44 -4.90 5.31
N ALA A 150 -4.70 -5.60 4.45
CA ALA A 150 -3.40 -6.16 4.78
C ALA A 150 -2.36 -5.06 5.06
N LEU A 151 -2.28 -4.05 4.19
CA LEU A 151 -1.37 -2.92 4.39
C LEU A 151 -1.71 -2.16 5.68
N ARG A 152 -3.00 -1.85 5.90
CA ARG A 152 -3.46 -1.18 7.11
C ARG A 152 -3.07 -1.96 8.37
N LYS A 153 -3.35 -3.27 8.41
CA LYS A 153 -2.99 -4.12 9.56
C LYS A 153 -1.48 -4.16 9.80
N ALA A 154 -0.69 -4.27 8.74
CA ALA A 154 0.75 -4.28 8.84
C ALA A 154 1.31 -2.94 9.36
N LEU A 155 0.79 -1.81 8.88
CA LEU A 155 1.20 -0.49 9.39
C LEU A 155 0.81 -0.29 10.86
N ILE A 156 -0.39 -0.70 11.27
CA ILE A 156 -0.84 -0.62 12.66
C ILE A 156 0.05 -1.46 13.58
N SER A 157 0.43 -2.68 13.16
CA SER A 157 1.28 -3.53 13.98
C SER A 157 2.68 -2.95 14.20
N GLN A 158 3.21 -2.18 13.24
CA GLN A 158 4.50 -1.50 13.38
C GLN A 158 4.42 -0.21 14.20
N ALA A 159 3.24 0.39 14.36
CA ALA A 159 3.08 1.60 15.18
C ALA A 159 3.19 1.31 16.70
N HIS A 160 3.11 0.04 17.10
CA HIS A 160 3.12 -0.41 18.50
C HIS A 160 4.36 -1.24 18.87
N GLY A 161 5.31 -1.42 17.95
CA GLY A 161 6.57 -2.14 18.17
C GLY A 161 7.71 -1.19 18.48
#